data_AF-A0A9X2BZ98-F1
#
_entry.id   AF-A0A9X2BZ98-F1
#
_cell.length_a   1.000
_cell.length_b   1.000
_cell.length_c   1.000
_cell.angle_alpha   90.00
_cell.angle_beta   90.00
_cell.angle_gamma   90.00
#
_symmetry.space_group_name_H-M   'P 1'
#
loop_
_entity.id
_entity.type
_entity.pdbx_description
1 polymer ?
#
loop_
_entity_poly.entity_id
_entity_poly.type
_entity_poly.pdbx_seq_one_letter_code
_entity_poly.pdbx_strand_id
1 'polypeptide(L)'
;MPDPIPGTIPGHDPVPRPAAPAGRIAGPARGGPPARPGPCRSRRAALLLGAGAALALPGCASLFSRPYIEIQRFALDPAPPPGRGPGGARRGGKVLLVRLLRAAPGQEQRGLRTLRADGTETADFHNEWTAPPADLVEEVVRRWLIASGLFAAVVAPGSRAPADLILEAELTTLQAEPARGLARAGMSAVVLRGADGRVASQLVLAGTAPLATPDPPAAARAAAMNAALADLLGQLESRLAPLA
;
A
#
# COMPACT_ATOMS: atom_id res chain seq x y z
N MET A 1 40.61 28.04 -22.08
CA MET A 1 41.22 28.26 -20.75
C MET A 1 40.13 27.96 -19.72
N PRO A 2 40.05 26.71 -19.21
CA PRO A 2 39.03 26.32 -18.25
C PRO A 2 39.58 26.37 -16.81
N ASP A 3 38.84 27.00 -15.90
CA ASP A 3 39.09 26.93 -14.46
C ASP A 3 38.43 25.67 -13.86
N PRO A 4 39.09 24.98 -12.91
CA PRO A 4 38.50 23.87 -12.17
C PRO A 4 37.82 24.36 -10.88
N ILE A 5 36.61 23.85 -10.58
CA ILE A 5 35.95 24.02 -9.27
C ILE A 5 36.26 22.81 -8.38
N PRO A 6 36.70 23.02 -7.12
CA PRO A 6 37.11 21.96 -6.21
C PRO A 6 35.90 21.28 -5.54
N GLY A 7 35.94 19.95 -5.48
CA GLY A 7 35.09 19.15 -4.62
C GLY A 7 35.70 19.00 -3.22
N THR A 8 34.84 18.96 -2.20
CA THR A 8 35.00 18.19 -0.95
C THR A 8 33.66 18.20 -0.23
N ILE A 9 33.00 17.04 -0.12
CA ILE A 9 31.88 16.81 0.80
C ILE A 9 32.47 16.21 2.08
N PRO A 10 32.19 16.75 3.28
CA PRO A 10 32.70 16.22 4.53
C PRO A 10 32.04 14.87 4.91
N GLY A 11 32.86 14.02 5.52
CA GLY A 11 32.57 12.62 5.83
C GLY A 11 31.36 12.39 6.73
N HIS A 12 30.65 11.30 6.43
CA HIS A 12 29.61 10.75 7.28
C HIS A 12 30.25 9.72 8.22
N ASP A 13 30.32 10.04 9.50
CA ASP A 13 30.75 9.10 10.54
C ASP A 13 29.76 7.92 10.67
N PRO A 14 30.23 6.66 10.72
CA PRO A 14 29.37 5.52 11.00
C PRO A 14 29.07 5.38 12.50
N VAL A 15 27.78 5.25 12.81
CA VAL A 15 27.26 4.97 14.17
C VAL A 15 27.69 3.57 14.63
N PRO A 16 28.27 3.38 15.82
CA PRO A 16 28.67 2.07 16.33
C PRO A 16 27.49 1.23 16.80
N ARG A 17 27.50 -0.06 16.40
CA ARG A 17 26.58 -1.12 16.86
C ARG A 17 26.91 -1.55 18.30
N PRO A 18 25.90 -1.80 19.16
CA PRO A 18 26.15 -2.41 20.47
C PRO A 18 26.48 -3.90 20.35
N ALA A 19 27.49 -4.31 21.11
CA ALA A 19 28.01 -5.68 21.21
C ALA A 19 27.10 -6.59 22.06
N ALA A 20 26.97 -7.84 21.64
CA ALA A 20 26.32 -8.91 22.40
C ALA A 20 27.23 -9.42 23.53
N PRO A 21 26.70 -9.74 24.72
CA PRO A 21 27.51 -10.35 25.78
C PRO A 21 27.69 -11.86 25.57
N ALA A 22 28.97 -12.27 25.54
CA ALA A 22 29.40 -13.66 25.60
C ALA A 22 29.44 -14.14 27.06
N GLY A 23 28.53 -15.04 27.44
CA GLY A 23 28.56 -15.74 28.72
C GLY A 23 29.31 -17.07 28.60
N ARG A 24 30.49 -17.16 29.20
CA ARG A 24 31.30 -18.37 29.37
C ARG A 24 31.30 -18.72 30.84
N ILE A 25 30.82 -19.90 31.23
CA ILE A 25 31.09 -20.46 32.57
C ILE A 25 31.52 -21.92 32.41
N ALA A 26 32.74 -22.19 32.89
CA ALA A 26 33.40 -23.47 32.97
C ALA A 26 32.93 -24.28 34.19
N GLY A 27 33.05 -25.61 34.11
CA GLY A 27 32.49 -26.57 35.09
C GLY A 27 33.30 -26.74 36.39
N PRO A 28 32.99 -27.81 37.15
CA PRO A 28 34.07 -28.71 37.54
C PRO A 28 33.68 -30.20 37.57
N ALA A 29 34.70 -31.05 37.57
CA ALA A 29 34.61 -32.51 37.65
C ALA A 29 35.44 -33.09 38.82
N ARG A 30 34.88 -34.14 39.43
CA ARG A 30 35.48 -35.28 40.19
C ARG A 30 36.06 -35.07 41.61
N GLY A 31 35.63 -35.97 42.51
CA GLY A 31 36.55 -36.61 43.49
C GLY A 31 35.99 -37.12 44.83
N GLY A 32 35.54 -38.38 44.89
CA GLY A 32 35.91 -39.38 45.92
C GLY A 32 35.27 -39.44 47.34
N PRO A 33 35.34 -40.60 48.06
CA PRO A 33 34.35 -41.17 49.02
C PRO A 33 34.92 -41.29 50.49
N PRO A 34 34.44 -42.11 51.49
CA PRO A 34 33.44 -43.21 51.53
C PRO A 34 32.57 -43.40 52.83
N ALA A 35 31.85 -44.55 52.88
CA ALA A 35 31.32 -45.33 54.04
C ALA A 35 29.94 -44.93 54.63
N ARG A 36 29.04 -45.78 55.14
CA ARG A 36 28.66 -47.24 55.13
C ARG A 36 27.33 -47.35 55.97
N PRO A 37 26.72 -48.53 56.26
CA PRO A 37 25.51 -49.09 55.66
C PRO A 37 24.24 -49.07 56.56
N GLY A 38 23.06 -49.36 55.99
CA GLY A 38 21.84 -49.61 56.76
C GLY A 38 20.72 -50.21 55.88
N PRO A 39 20.13 -51.38 56.22
CA PRO A 39 19.21 -52.10 55.35
C PRO A 39 17.75 -51.75 55.66
N CYS A 40 16.87 -51.81 54.66
CA CYS A 40 15.65 -52.65 54.69
C CYS A 40 14.68 -52.27 53.57
N ARG A 41 14.24 -53.31 52.86
CA ARG A 41 12.84 -53.56 52.47
C ARG A 41 12.03 -52.36 51.94
N SER A 42 11.91 -52.29 50.62
CA SER A 42 10.63 -52.60 49.92
C SER A 42 10.72 -52.10 48.49
N ARG A 43 11.26 -52.97 47.63
CA ARG A 43 11.12 -52.84 46.19
C ARG A 43 9.62 -52.91 45.85
N ARG A 44 9.19 -52.04 44.92
CA ARG A 44 8.03 -52.16 44.00
C ARG A 44 6.86 -51.18 44.16
N ALA A 45 6.76 -50.35 45.21
CA ALA A 45 5.57 -49.48 45.36
C ALA A 45 5.76 -48.00 44.92
N ALA A 46 6.98 -47.52 44.69
CA ALA A 46 7.23 -46.09 44.43
C ALA A 46 7.44 -45.72 42.95
N LEU A 47 7.25 -46.65 42.01
CA LEU A 47 7.41 -46.40 40.57
C LEU A 47 6.09 -46.17 39.82
N LEU A 48 4.94 -46.23 40.51
CA LEU A 48 3.62 -46.04 39.90
C LEU A 48 3.01 -44.65 40.13
N LEU A 49 3.59 -43.80 41.00
CA LEU A 49 3.12 -42.42 41.17
C LEU A 49 3.86 -41.37 40.32
N GLY A 50 4.99 -41.72 39.70
CA GLY A 50 5.75 -40.80 38.83
C GLY A 50 5.30 -40.78 37.37
N ALA A 51 4.61 -41.82 36.91
CA ALA A 51 4.22 -41.98 35.50
C ALA A 51 2.88 -41.32 35.13
N GLY A 52 2.06 -40.94 36.12
CA GLY A 52 0.75 -40.31 35.88
C GLY A 52 0.81 -38.80 35.58
N ALA A 53 1.84 -38.09 36.06
CA ALA A 53 1.95 -36.64 35.92
C ALA A 53 2.57 -36.19 34.59
N ALA A 54 3.22 -37.09 33.85
CA ALA A 54 3.87 -36.76 32.58
C ALA A 54 2.93 -36.81 31.35
N LEU A 55 1.70 -37.33 31.50
CA LEU A 55 0.74 -37.45 30.38
C LEU A 55 -0.28 -36.29 30.27
N ALA A 56 -0.21 -35.28 31.13
CA ALA A 56 -1.20 -34.19 31.16
C ALA A 56 -0.80 -32.91 30.38
N LEU A 57 0.24 -32.95 29.53
CA LEU A 57 0.76 -31.77 28.83
C LEU A 57 0.52 -31.64 27.30
N PRO A 58 -0.33 -32.43 26.58
CA PRO A 58 -0.52 -32.18 25.15
C PRO A 58 -1.38 -30.93 24.85
N GLY A 59 -1.93 -30.26 25.86
CA GLY A 59 -2.88 -29.16 25.69
C GLY A 59 -2.30 -27.80 25.28
N CYS A 60 -0.98 -27.58 25.38
CA CYS A 60 -0.40 -26.27 25.07
C CYS A 60 -0.09 -26.06 23.57
N ALA A 61 -0.11 -27.11 22.74
CA ALA A 61 0.22 -26.97 21.31
C ALA A 61 -0.89 -26.31 20.48
N SER A 62 -2.15 -26.36 20.93
CA SER A 62 -3.29 -25.73 20.23
C SER A 62 -3.42 -24.23 20.50
N LEU A 63 -2.86 -23.73 21.61
CA LEU A 63 -2.92 -22.30 21.98
C LEU A 63 -2.01 -21.40 21.13
N PHE A 64 -1.07 -21.98 20.38
CA PHE A 64 -0.13 -21.24 19.52
C PHE A 64 -0.39 -21.38 18.01
N SER A 65 -1.38 -22.17 17.60
CA SER A 65 -1.75 -22.31 16.18
C SER A 65 -2.78 -21.23 15.80
N ARG A 66 -2.33 -19.97 15.69
CA ARG A 66 -3.13 -18.96 14.98
C ARG A 66 -3.05 -19.25 13.48
N PRO A 67 -4.17 -19.30 12.75
CA PRO A 67 -4.12 -19.46 11.31
C PRO A 67 -3.33 -18.28 10.73
N TYR A 68 -2.27 -18.60 9.98
CA TYR A 68 -1.53 -17.58 9.25
C TYR A 68 -2.45 -17.01 8.16
N ILE A 69 -2.73 -15.72 8.23
CA ILE A 69 -3.49 -15.00 7.22
C ILE A 69 -2.48 -14.30 6.31
N GLU A 70 -2.41 -14.75 5.07
CA GLU A 70 -1.54 -14.16 4.05
C GLU A 70 -2.03 -12.75 3.67
N ILE A 71 -1.09 -11.82 3.47
CA ILE A 71 -1.40 -10.48 2.99
C ILE A 71 -1.69 -10.56 1.50
N GLN A 72 -2.92 -10.25 1.12
CA GLN A 72 -3.35 -10.14 -0.27
C GLN A 72 -3.09 -8.71 -0.77
N ARG A 73 -2.39 -8.61 -1.90
CA ARG A 73 -2.09 -7.33 -2.55
C ARG A 73 -2.86 -7.20 -3.85
N PHE A 74 -3.61 -6.10 -3.96
CA PHE A 74 -4.44 -5.76 -5.11
C PHE A 74 -3.77 -4.66 -5.94
N ALA A 75 -3.83 -4.80 -7.26
CA ALA A 75 -3.39 -3.76 -8.16
C ALA A 75 -4.52 -2.71 -8.34
N LEU A 76 -4.11 -1.45 -8.44
CA LEU A 76 -4.99 -0.37 -8.88
C LEU A 76 -4.74 -0.14 -10.37
N ASP A 77 -5.55 -0.80 -11.19
CA ASP A 77 -5.46 -0.80 -12.65
C ASP A 77 -6.88 -0.70 -13.25
N PRO A 78 -7.49 0.50 -13.23
CA PRO A 78 -8.81 0.70 -13.80
C PRO A 78 -8.77 0.44 -15.31
N ALA A 79 -9.65 -0.45 -15.79
CA ALA A 79 -9.77 -0.72 -17.21
C ALA A 79 -10.43 0.48 -17.93
N PRO A 80 -9.88 0.94 -19.07
CA PRO A 80 -10.57 1.87 -19.95
C PRO A 80 -11.90 1.29 -20.45
N PRO A 81 -12.88 2.14 -20.84
CA PRO A 81 -14.12 1.67 -21.42
C PRO A 81 -13.86 0.73 -22.62
N PRO A 82 -14.63 -0.36 -22.77
CA PRO A 82 -14.46 -1.31 -23.86
C PRO A 82 -14.61 -0.62 -25.22
N GLY A 83 -13.74 -1.00 -26.17
CA GLY A 83 -13.71 -0.40 -27.53
C GLY A 83 -12.70 0.73 -27.72
N ARG A 84 -12.00 1.15 -26.66
CA ARG A 84 -10.92 2.13 -26.75
C ARG A 84 -9.57 1.45 -27.01
N GLY A 85 -9.10 1.53 -28.25
CA GLY A 85 -7.72 1.15 -28.61
C GLY A 85 -6.70 2.17 -28.06
N PRO A 86 -5.39 1.86 -28.12
CA PRO A 86 -4.37 2.83 -27.74
C PRO A 86 -4.50 4.09 -28.61
N GLY A 87 -4.93 5.20 -28.01
CA GLY A 87 -5.00 6.48 -28.69
C GLY A 87 -3.62 6.91 -29.15
N GLY A 88 -3.44 7.15 -30.45
CA GLY A 88 -2.23 7.81 -30.95
C GLY A 88 -2.19 9.26 -30.49
N ALA A 89 -0.98 9.80 -30.27
CA ALA A 89 -0.79 11.20 -29.91
C ALA A 89 -1.47 12.15 -30.91
N ARG A 90 -2.22 13.14 -30.42
CA ARG A 90 -2.89 14.13 -31.27
C ARG A 90 -1.87 15.08 -31.88
N ARG A 91 -1.67 15.01 -33.20
CA ARG A 91 -0.81 15.95 -33.92
C ARG A 91 -1.29 17.39 -33.72
N GLY A 92 -0.40 18.27 -33.26
CA GLY A 92 -0.70 19.68 -32.99
C GLY A 92 -1.51 19.94 -31.72
N GLY A 93 -1.74 18.93 -30.88
CA GLY A 93 -2.36 19.12 -29.57
C GLY A 93 -1.41 19.74 -28.54
N LYS A 94 -1.94 20.08 -27.37
CA LYS A 94 -1.14 20.60 -26.25
C LYS A 94 -0.31 19.52 -25.56
N VAL A 95 0.76 19.92 -24.90
CA VAL A 95 1.54 19.09 -23.96
C VAL A 95 1.02 19.28 -22.54
N LEU A 96 0.63 18.17 -21.90
CA LEU A 96 0.18 18.16 -20.51
C LEU A 96 1.28 17.62 -19.58
N LEU A 97 1.67 18.38 -18.58
CA LEU A 97 2.47 17.90 -17.45
C LEU A 97 1.55 17.42 -16.33
N VAL A 98 1.63 16.15 -15.94
CA VAL A 98 1.04 15.67 -14.68
C VAL A 98 2.08 15.87 -13.60
N ARG A 99 1.94 16.94 -12.82
CA ARG A 99 2.99 17.41 -11.91
C ARG A 99 2.98 16.69 -10.56
N LEU A 100 1.80 16.53 -9.98
CA LEU A 100 1.69 15.99 -8.64
C LEU A 100 0.32 15.39 -8.42
N LEU A 101 0.29 14.22 -7.78
CA LEU A 101 -0.90 13.70 -7.14
C LEU A 101 -0.67 13.50 -5.64
N ARG A 102 -1.38 14.27 -4.81
CA ARG A 102 -1.32 14.13 -3.35
C ARG A 102 -2.36 13.15 -2.84
N ALA A 103 -2.11 12.58 -1.67
CA ALA A 103 -3.14 11.92 -0.88
C ALA A 103 -3.77 12.94 0.08
N ALA A 104 -5.10 12.96 0.14
CA ALA A 104 -5.79 13.54 1.28
C ALA A 104 -5.61 12.63 2.51
N PRO A 105 -5.76 13.16 3.74
CA PRO A 105 -5.60 12.39 4.97
C PRO A 105 -6.37 11.07 4.95
N GLY A 106 -5.66 9.99 5.22
CA GLY A 106 -6.18 8.63 5.22
C GLY A 106 -6.03 7.89 3.90
N GLN A 107 -5.72 8.56 2.78
CA GLN A 107 -5.46 7.92 1.48
C GLN A 107 -3.99 7.51 1.29
N GLU A 108 -3.12 7.75 2.26
CA GLU A 108 -1.69 7.36 2.23
C GLU A 108 -1.49 5.88 2.59
N GLN A 109 -2.49 5.27 3.24
CA GLN A 109 -2.44 3.90 3.73
C GLN A 109 -2.72 2.90 2.61
N ARG A 110 -2.01 1.76 2.61
CA ARG A 110 -2.20 0.71 1.60
C ARG A 110 -3.45 -0.13 1.83
N GLY A 111 -3.93 -0.22 3.07
CA GLY A 111 -5.10 -1.04 3.40
C GLY A 111 -6.35 -0.64 2.61
N LEU A 112 -7.13 -1.64 2.18
CA LEU A 112 -8.41 -1.39 1.51
C LEU A 112 -9.35 -0.67 2.48
N ARG A 113 -9.76 0.55 2.12
CA ARG A 113 -10.60 1.41 2.96
C ARG A 113 -12.07 1.06 2.78
N THR A 114 -12.80 1.00 3.89
CA THR A 114 -14.24 0.71 3.92
C THR A 114 -14.93 1.67 4.87
N LEU A 115 -15.96 2.35 4.39
CA LEU A 115 -16.86 3.18 5.19
C LEU A 115 -18.09 2.35 5.59
N ARG A 116 -18.32 2.23 6.89
CA ARG A 116 -19.48 1.53 7.46
C ARG A 116 -20.70 2.45 7.58
N ALA A 117 -21.86 1.83 7.81
CA ALA A 117 -23.13 2.53 7.99
C ALA A 117 -23.14 3.51 9.18
N ASP A 118 -22.35 3.22 10.22
CA ASP A 118 -22.19 4.05 11.42
C ASP A 118 -21.22 5.23 11.21
N GLY A 119 -20.69 5.41 9.99
CA GLY A 119 -19.73 6.45 9.65
C GLY A 119 -18.29 6.11 10.04
N THR A 120 -18.04 4.94 10.63
CA THR A 120 -16.68 4.50 10.93
C THR A 120 -15.96 4.07 9.66
N GLU A 121 -14.68 4.39 9.61
CA GLU A 121 -13.79 4.00 8.53
C GLU A 121 -12.76 3.01 9.03
N THR A 122 -12.52 1.95 8.25
CA THR A 122 -11.41 1.04 8.50
C THR A 122 -10.58 0.83 7.25
N ALA A 123 -9.26 0.73 7.45
CA ALA A 123 -8.33 0.20 6.47
C ALA A 123 -7.98 -1.24 6.84
N ASP A 124 -8.10 -2.16 5.88
CA ASP A 124 -7.76 -3.56 6.10
C ASP A 124 -6.25 -3.76 6.27
N PHE A 125 -5.86 -4.63 7.20
CA PHE A 125 -4.46 -5.00 7.44
C PHE A 125 -3.96 -6.12 6.51
N HIS A 126 -4.84 -7.08 6.18
CA HIS A 126 -4.46 -8.23 5.35
C HIS A 126 -4.79 -8.04 3.86
N ASN A 127 -5.54 -7.00 3.51
CA ASN A 127 -5.93 -6.70 2.14
C ASN A 127 -5.44 -5.30 1.81
N GLU A 128 -4.44 -5.21 0.95
CA GLU A 128 -3.75 -3.96 0.69
C GLU A 128 -3.62 -3.69 -0.81
N TRP A 129 -3.47 -2.44 -1.17
CA TRP A 129 -2.94 -2.03 -2.46
C TRP A 129 -1.44 -2.36 -2.55
N THR A 130 -0.96 -2.64 -3.77
CA THR A 130 0.46 -2.92 -4.02
C THR A 130 1.39 -1.77 -3.61
N ALA A 131 0.90 -0.54 -3.71
CA ALA A 131 1.56 0.70 -3.27
C ALA A 131 0.54 1.66 -2.63
N PRO A 132 0.99 2.77 -1.99
CA PRO A 132 0.07 3.79 -1.50
C PRO A 132 -0.87 4.24 -2.62
N PRO A 133 -2.19 4.40 -2.37
CA PRO A 133 -3.17 4.73 -3.38
C PRO A 133 -2.81 5.95 -4.24
N ALA A 134 -2.31 7.03 -3.64
CA ALA A 134 -1.92 8.22 -4.39
C ALA A 134 -0.81 7.95 -5.40
N ASP A 135 0.24 7.20 -5.02
CA ASP A 135 1.34 6.85 -5.94
C ASP A 135 0.81 6.03 -7.13
N LEU A 136 -0.10 5.08 -6.87
CA LEU A 136 -0.73 4.29 -7.91
C LEU A 136 -1.63 5.14 -8.82
N VAL A 137 -2.45 6.03 -8.25
CA VAL A 137 -3.36 6.89 -9.01
C VAL A 137 -2.59 7.87 -9.89
N GLU A 138 -1.42 8.38 -9.47
CA GLU A 138 -0.60 9.25 -10.33
C GLU A 138 -0.22 8.56 -11.64
N GLU A 139 0.30 7.34 -11.54
CA GLU A 139 0.71 6.55 -12.70
C GLU A 139 -0.51 6.15 -13.55
N VAL A 140 -1.61 5.77 -12.90
CA VAL A 140 -2.88 5.46 -13.58
C VAL A 140 -3.41 6.67 -14.37
N VAL A 141 -3.44 7.87 -13.78
CA VAL A 141 -3.87 9.11 -14.46
C VAL A 141 -3.01 9.37 -15.68
N ARG A 142 -1.68 9.24 -15.54
CA ARG A 142 -0.74 9.41 -16.64
C ARG A 142 -1.03 8.42 -17.78
N ARG A 143 -1.09 7.12 -17.47
CA ARG A 143 -1.38 6.07 -18.47
C ARG A 143 -2.74 6.27 -19.13
N TRP A 144 -3.77 6.64 -18.34
CA TRP A 144 -5.11 6.90 -18.86
C TRP A 144 -5.12 8.07 -19.85
N LEU A 145 -4.50 9.19 -19.50
CA LEU A 145 -4.45 10.36 -20.37
C LEU A 145 -3.57 10.15 -21.61
N ILE A 146 -2.51 9.34 -21.52
CA ILE A 146 -1.76 8.89 -22.71
C ILE A 146 -2.68 8.07 -23.61
N ALA A 147 -3.35 7.06 -23.06
CA ALA A 147 -4.26 6.19 -23.81
C ALA A 147 -5.47 6.94 -24.39
N SER A 148 -5.86 8.07 -23.77
CA SER A 148 -6.96 8.90 -24.25
C SER A 148 -6.69 9.51 -25.63
N GLY A 149 -5.42 9.77 -25.96
CA GLY A 149 -5.02 10.46 -27.19
C GLY A 149 -5.43 11.94 -27.25
N LEU A 150 -5.90 12.56 -26.15
CA LEU A 150 -6.33 13.95 -26.14
C LEU A 150 -5.18 14.94 -26.40
N PHE A 151 -4.00 14.65 -25.84
CA PHE A 151 -2.84 15.53 -25.85
C PHE A 151 -1.81 15.09 -26.89
N ALA A 152 -0.95 16.01 -27.32
CA ALA A 152 0.22 15.66 -28.13
C ALA A 152 1.24 14.85 -27.32
N ALA A 153 1.35 15.16 -26.03
CA ALA A 153 2.14 14.38 -25.08
C ALA A 153 1.62 14.58 -23.64
N VAL A 154 1.73 13.55 -22.82
CA VAL A 154 1.54 13.62 -21.36
C VAL A 154 2.87 13.28 -20.70
N VAL A 155 3.43 14.22 -19.96
CA VAL A 155 4.80 14.12 -19.42
C VAL A 155 4.81 14.09 -17.89
N ALA A 156 5.89 13.51 -17.34
CA ALA A 156 6.16 13.42 -15.91
C ALA A 156 7.01 14.59 -15.40
N PRO A 157 7.02 14.84 -14.08
CA PRO A 157 7.97 15.75 -13.47
C PRO A 157 9.40 15.35 -13.86
N GLY A 158 10.23 16.34 -14.21
CA GLY A 158 11.60 16.12 -14.69
C GLY A 158 11.76 16.09 -16.21
N SER A 159 10.66 16.02 -16.98
CA SER A 159 10.72 16.28 -18.42
C SER A 159 11.12 17.72 -18.72
N ARG A 160 11.93 17.91 -19.77
CA ARG A 160 12.30 19.25 -20.29
C ARG A 160 11.36 19.75 -21.39
N ALA A 161 10.34 18.96 -21.76
CA ALA A 161 9.35 19.40 -22.74
C ALA A 161 8.59 20.62 -22.21
N PRO A 162 8.38 21.67 -23.02
CA PRO A 162 7.54 22.79 -22.62
C PRO A 162 6.10 22.30 -22.46
N ALA A 163 5.56 22.42 -21.26
CA ALA A 163 4.17 22.07 -20.98
C ALA A 163 3.27 23.26 -21.28
N ASP A 164 2.20 23.05 -22.04
CA ASP A 164 1.16 24.05 -22.26
C ASP A 164 0.17 24.09 -21.09
N LEU A 165 -0.04 22.92 -20.48
CA LEU A 165 -0.93 22.71 -19.33
C LEU A 165 -0.22 21.90 -18.26
N ILE A 166 -0.59 22.17 -17.01
CA ILE A 166 -0.09 21.46 -15.83
C ILE A 166 -1.29 20.97 -15.04
N LEU A 167 -1.34 19.67 -14.75
CA LEU A 167 -2.33 19.06 -13.87
C LEU A 167 -1.71 18.82 -12.49
N GLU A 168 -2.33 19.40 -11.47
CA GLU A 168 -2.07 19.12 -10.06
C GLU A 168 -3.36 18.53 -9.47
N ALA A 169 -3.24 17.39 -8.77
CA ALA A 169 -4.39 16.65 -8.26
C ALA A 169 -4.16 16.16 -6.83
N GLU A 170 -5.26 15.85 -6.16
CA GLU A 170 -5.28 15.20 -4.85
C GLU A 170 -6.38 14.12 -4.86
N LEU A 171 -5.99 12.91 -4.48
CA LEU A 171 -6.92 11.80 -4.23
C LEU A 171 -7.62 12.07 -2.90
N THR A 172 -8.90 12.41 -2.97
CA THR A 172 -9.70 12.75 -1.78
C THR A 172 -10.42 11.53 -1.21
N THR A 173 -10.73 10.54 -2.05
CA THR A 173 -11.43 9.33 -1.62
C THR A 173 -11.07 8.14 -2.49
N LEU A 174 -10.78 7.01 -1.86
CA LEU A 174 -10.81 5.70 -2.51
C LEU A 174 -11.26 4.66 -1.48
N GLN A 175 -12.52 4.26 -1.53
CA GLN A 175 -13.10 3.37 -0.51
C GLN A 175 -14.27 2.53 -1.03
N ALA A 176 -14.55 1.42 -0.36
CA ALA A 176 -15.82 0.72 -0.45
C ALA A 176 -16.84 1.32 0.54
N GLU A 177 -18.10 1.41 0.13
CA GLU A 177 -19.24 1.82 0.96
C GLU A 177 -20.34 0.73 0.90
N PRO A 178 -20.15 -0.46 1.52
CA PRO A 178 -21.10 -1.58 1.40
C PRO A 178 -22.51 -1.24 1.88
N ALA A 179 -22.63 -0.38 2.90
CA ALA A 179 -23.92 0.13 3.38
C ALA A 179 -24.72 0.90 2.31
N ARG A 180 -24.03 1.42 1.30
CA ARG A 180 -24.60 2.14 0.14
C ARG A 180 -24.57 1.30 -1.14
N GLY A 181 -24.09 0.06 -1.07
CA GLY A 181 -23.98 -0.83 -2.23
C GLY A 181 -23.07 -0.30 -3.34
N LEU A 182 -22.03 0.47 -2.99
CA LEU A 182 -21.10 1.05 -3.98
C LEU A 182 -19.66 1.13 -3.48
N ALA A 183 -18.73 1.34 -4.40
CA ALA A 183 -17.41 1.89 -4.14
C ALA A 183 -17.31 3.33 -4.68
N ARG A 184 -16.46 4.14 -4.07
CA ARG A 184 -16.29 5.57 -4.40
C ARG A 184 -14.82 5.89 -4.63
N ALA A 185 -14.57 6.65 -5.69
CA ALA A 185 -13.32 7.36 -5.93
C ALA A 185 -13.60 8.87 -5.96
N GLY A 186 -12.69 9.70 -5.45
CA GLY A 186 -12.83 11.14 -5.38
C GLY A 186 -11.50 11.83 -5.65
N MET A 187 -11.54 12.94 -6.39
CA MET A 187 -10.36 13.72 -6.76
C MET A 187 -10.68 15.20 -6.79
N SER A 188 -9.82 16.02 -6.20
CA SER A 188 -9.74 17.45 -6.49
C SER A 188 -8.57 17.69 -7.44
N ALA A 189 -8.75 18.57 -8.42
CA ALA A 189 -7.69 18.89 -9.37
C ALA A 189 -7.71 20.36 -9.78
N VAL A 190 -6.54 20.88 -10.09
CA VAL A 190 -6.35 22.20 -10.66
C VAL A 190 -5.54 22.03 -11.95
N VAL A 191 -6.00 22.68 -13.00
CA VAL A 191 -5.30 22.77 -14.27
C VAL A 191 -4.74 24.17 -14.41
N LEU A 192 -3.44 24.29 -14.58
CA LEU A 192 -2.74 25.56 -14.78
C LEU A 192 -2.27 25.68 -16.23
N ARG A 193 -2.20 26.90 -16.74
CA ARG A 193 -1.49 27.19 -18.00
C ARG A 193 0.00 27.21 -17.76
N GLY A 194 0.77 26.50 -18.58
CA GLY A 194 2.22 26.42 -18.44
C GLY A 194 2.95 27.75 -18.70
N ALA A 195 2.37 28.64 -19.52
CA ALA A 195 2.98 29.92 -19.87
C ALA A 195 3.01 30.93 -18.70
N ASP A 196 1.92 31.04 -17.94
CA ASP A 196 1.74 32.06 -16.90
C ASP A 196 1.36 31.50 -15.51
N GLY A 197 1.20 30.18 -15.39
CA GLY A 197 0.80 29.51 -14.15
C GLY A 197 -0.63 29.82 -13.70
N ARG A 198 -1.43 30.53 -14.50
CA ARG A 198 -2.81 30.87 -14.13
C ARG A 198 -3.71 29.65 -14.19
N VAL A 199 -4.67 29.60 -13.27
CA VAL A 199 -5.70 28.55 -13.23
C VAL A 199 -6.53 28.62 -14.51
N ALA A 200 -6.47 27.55 -15.31
CA ALA A 200 -7.33 27.30 -16.45
C ALA A 200 -8.64 26.64 -16.02
N SER A 201 -8.58 25.75 -15.02
CA SER A 201 -9.75 25.05 -14.49
C SER A 201 -9.51 24.54 -13.08
N GLN A 202 -10.57 24.42 -12.30
CA GLN A 202 -10.60 23.75 -11.00
C GLN A 202 -11.72 22.73 -11.00
N LEU A 203 -11.41 21.51 -10.57
CA LEU A 203 -12.24 20.33 -10.71
C LEU A 203 -12.42 19.65 -9.36
N VAL A 204 -13.64 19.19 -9.10
CA VAL A 204 -13.96 18.24 -8.04
C VAL A 204 -14.75 17.12 -8.70
N LEU A 205 -14.17 15.92 -8.69
CA LEU A 205 -14.67 14.77 -9.43
C LEU A 205 -14.96 13.63 -8.45
N ALA A 206 -16.02 12.88 -8.73
CA ALA A 206 -16.40 11.71 -7.95
C ALA A 206 -16.86 10.61 -8.90
N GLY A 207 -16.22 9.44 -8.80
CA GLY A 207 -16.62 8.25 -9.52
C GLY A 207 -17.23 7.22 -8.59
N THR A 208 -18.16 6.43 -9.10
CA THR A 208 -18.80 5.35 -8.34
C THR A 208 -18.93 4.08 -9.15
N ALA A 209 -18.94 2.95 -8.45
CA ALA A 209 -19.25 1.66 -9.06
C ALA A 209 -20.09 0.80 -8.12
N PRO A 210 -20.99 -0.05 -8.65
CA PRO A 210 -21.85 -0.88 -7.84
C PRO A 210 -21.05 -1.93 -7.06
N LEU A 211 -21.53 -2.25 -5.86
CA LEU A 211 -20.98 -3.28 -4.98
C LEU A 211 -22.14 -4.16 -4.53
N ALA A 212 -22.18 -5.39 -5.05
CA ALA A 212 -23.40 -6.20 -5.07
C ALA A 212 -23.84 -6.75 -3.70
N THR A 213 -22.94 -6.82 -2.72
CA THR A 213 -23.21 -7.48 -1.44
C THR A 213 -22.93 -6.55 -0.25
N PRO A 214 -23.67 -6.70 0.86
CA PRO A 214 -23.41 -5.94 2.10
C PRO A 214 -22.06 -6.27 2.76
N ASP A 215 -21.55 -7.49 2.54
CA ASP A 215 -20.21 -7.91 2.97
C ASP A 215 -19.43 -8.50 1.78
N PRO A 216 -18.82 -7.63 0.95
CA PRO A 216 -18.12 -8.06 -0.24
C PRO A 216 -16.70 -8.52 0.09
N PRO A 217 -16.24 -9.65 -0.50
CA PRO A 217 -14.88 -10.10 -0.33
C PRO A 217 -13.89 -9.02 -0.81
N ALA A 218 -12.66 -9.03 -0.27
CA ALA A 218 -11.65 -8.02 -0.58
C ALA A 218 -11.42 -7.82 -2.08
N ALA A 219 -11.37 -8.92 -2.85
CA ALA A 219 -11.26 -8.86 -4.30
C ALA A 219 -12.43 -8.12 -4.97
N ALA A 220 -13.66 -8.30 -4.50
CA ALA A 220 -14.82 -7.58 -5.03
C ALA A 220 -14.79 -6.09 -4.67
N ARG A 221 -14.34 -5.74 -3.46
CA ARG A 221 -14.11 -4.34 -3.06
C ARG A 221 -13.03 -3.68 -3.93
N ALA A 222 -11.88 -4.33 -4.10
CA ALA A 222 -10.80 -3.83 -4.97
C ALA A 222 -11.27 -3.65 -6.41
N ALA A 223 -12.03 -4.61 -6.96
CA ALA A 223 -12.58 -4.51 -8.31
C ALA A 223 -13.57 -3.34 -8.45
N ALA A 224 -14.47 -3.15 -7.48
CA ALA A 224 -15.39 -2.02 -7.49
C ALA A 224 -14.67 -0.67 -7.33
N MET A 225 -13.62 -0.59 -6.50
CA MET A 225 -12.79 0.62 -6.35
C MET A 225 -12.06 0.96 -7.65
N ASN A 226 -11.55 -0.05 -8.38
CA ASN A 226 -10.99 0.12 -9.72
C ASN A 226 -12.05 0.66 -10.70
N ALA A 227 -13.25 0.09 -10.72
CA ALA A 227 -14.33 0.57 -11.57
C ALA A 227 -14.77 2.01 -11.23
N ALA A 228 -14.83 2.36 -9.95
CA ALA A 228 -15.15 3.72 -9.50
C ALA A 228 -14.06 4.72 -9.92
N LEU A 229 -12.79 4.31 -9.87
CA LEU A 229 -11.69 5.12 -10.38
C LEU A 229 -11.76 5.28 -11.91
N ALA A 230 -12.12 4.23 -12.65
CA ALA A 230 -12.32 4.32 -14.10
C ALA A 230 -13.41 5.34 -14.47
N ASP A 231 -14.53 5.34 -13.76
CA ASP A 231 -15.60 6.33 -13.91
C ASP A 231 -15.11 7.76 -13.64
N LEU A 232 -14.35 7.96 -12.54
CA LEU A 232 -13.73 9.24 -12.22
C LEU A 232 -12.77 9.71 -13.33
N LEU A 233 -11.96 8.82 -13.88
CA LEU A 233 -10.99 9.15 -14.94
C LEU A 233 -11.68 9.49 -16.26
N GLY A 234 -12.78 8.82 -16.59
CA GLY A 234 -13.63 9.21 -17.71
C GLY A 234 -14.20 10.62 -17.56
N GLN A 235 -14.60 11.00 -16.34
CA GLN A 235 -15.01 12.37 -16.05
C GLN A 235 -13.85 13.36 -16.19
N LEU A 236 -12.67 13.06 -15.61
CA LEU A 236 -11.48 13.90 -15.74
C LEU A 236 -11.14 14.15 -17.21
N GLU A 237 -11.10 13.09 -18.02
CA GLU A 237 -10.86 13.15 -19.45
C GLU A 237 -11.85 14.08 -20.15
N SER A 238 -13.16 13.92 -19.90
CA SER A 238 -14.19 14.77 -20.50
C SER A 238 -14.04 16.25 -20.15
N ARG A 239 -13.56 16.55 -18.94
CA ARG A 239 -13.32 17.93 -18.46
C ARG A 239 -12.05 18.53 -19.05
N LEU A 240 -11.07 17.70 -19.39
CA LEU A 240 -9.82 18.12 -20.00
C LEU A 240 -9.91 18.26 -21.53
N ALA A 241 -10.82 17.54 -22.19
CA ALA A 241 -10.95 17.58 -23.65
C ALA A 241 -11.09 18.98 -24.27
N PRO A 242 -11.84 19.95 -23.68
CA PRO A 242 -11.93 21.31 -24.20
C PRO A 242 -10.62 22.12 -24.09
N LEU A 243 -9.69 21.69 -23.23
CA LEU A 243 -8.42 22.37 -23.01
C LEU A 243 -7.30 21.83 -23.92
N ALA A 244 -7.48 20.67 -24.55
CA ALA A 244 -6.44 19.88 -25.22
C ALA A 244 -6.10 20.29 -26.66
#